data_AF-A0ABD6ET58-F1
#
_entry.id   AF-A0ABD6ET58-F1
#
_cell.length_a   1.000
_cell.length_b   1.000
_cell.length_c   1.000
_cell.angle_alpha   90.00
_cell.angle_beta   90.00
_cell.angle_gamma   90.00
#
_symmetry.space_group_name_H-M   'P 1'
#
loop_
_entity.id
_entity.type
_entity.pdbx_description
1 polymer ?
#
loop_
_entity_poly.entity_id
_entity_poly.type
_entity_poly.pdbx_seq_one_letter_code
_entity_poly.pdbx_strand_id
1 'polypeptide(L)'
;MLDHEREKYESIQLDYDKYWVPVNWTYILVFEARRRSMITSDIMCHKVCDEIKVFRTNLQYLCNFDWVPIPLVYPQVIQLVVYFYFALCLISRQPIIRNCDPLTSISTENITEELRSFNSTVLSTITPTLPNVDDRVKCDFDTYIPWMTMIQFLFYVGWTKSAIALLNPLGTGDDGFECNFLLEKNLKVSFLFHSSGK
;
A
#
# COMPACT_ATOMS: atom_id res chain seq x y z
N MET A 1 -18.11 -10.13 27.92
CA MET A 1 -17.99 -11.41 28.63
C MET A 1 -18.43 -11.17 30.07
N LEU A 2 -19.22 -12.07 30.64
CA LEU A 2 -19.68 -11.94 32.02
C LEU A 2 -18.58 -12.37 33.00
N ASP A 3 -18.63 -11.92 34.25
CA ASP A 3 -17.57 -12.19 35.23
C ASP A 3 -17.34 -13.69 35.47
N HIS A 4 -18.41 -14.48 35.61
CA HIS A 4 -18.32 -15.92 35.79
C HIS A 4 -17.77 -16.67 34.55
N GLU A 5 -18.04 -16.15 33.34
CA GLU A 5 -17.47 -16.69 32.10
C GLU A 5 -15.98 -16.39 32.03
N ARG A 6 -15.58 -15.18 32.45
CA ARG A 6 -14.19 -14.75 32.52
C ARG A 6 -13.39 -15.61 33.49
N GLU A 7 -13.90 -15.87 34.69
CA GLU A 7 -13.26 -16.76 35.66
C GLU A 7 -13.07 -18.17 35.09
N LYS A 8 -14.09 -18.71 34.40
CA LYS A 8 -13.99 -20.01 33.72
C LYS A 8 -12.96 -20.00 32.59
N TYR A 9 -12.86 -18.90 31.84
CA TYR A 9 -11.87 -18.72 30.77
C TYR A 9 -10.43 -18.62 31.29
N GLU A 10 -10.25 -17.94 32.42
CA GLU A 10 -8.97 -17.77 33.09
C GLU A 10 -8.52 -19.06 33.80
N SER A 11 -9.46 -19.88 34.27
CA SER A 11 -9.17 -21.18 34.91
C SER A 11 -8.48 -22.18 33.97
N ILE A 12 -8.64 -22.01 32.64
CA ILE A 12 -8.00 -22.83 31.63
C ILE A 12 -6.57 -22.32 31.42
N GLN A 13 -5.61 -23.01 32.06
CA GLN A 13 -4.17 -22.75 31.97
C GLN A 13 -3.62 -23.38 30.67
N LEU A 14 -3.48 -22.56 29.64
CA LEU A 14 -2.87 -22.94 28.35
C LEU A 14 -1.97 -21.79 27.89
N ASP A 15 -0.83 -22.15 27.29
CA ASP A 15 0.15 -21.19 26.75
C ASP A 15 -0.23 -20.65 25.36
N TYR A 16 -1.39 -21.04 24.82
CA TYR A 16 -1.86 -20.68 23.48
C TYR A 16 -3.10 -19.78 23.53
N ASP A 17 -3.37 -19.06 22.44
CA ASP A 17 -4.56 -18.23 22.33
C ASP A 17 -5.85 -19.04 22.46
N LYS A 18 -6.70 -18.59 23.40
CA LYS A 18 -7.91 -19.29 23.84
C LYS A 18 -9.17 -18.87 23.08
N TYR A 19 -9.04 -18.32 21.86
CA TYR A 19 -10.18 -17.85 21.04
C TYR A 19 -11.19 -18.96 20.69
N TRP A 20 -10.77 -20.23 20.72
CA TRP A 20 -11.64 -21.39 20.47
C TRP A 20 -12.58 -21.71 21.64
N VAL A 21 -12.29 -21.22 22.86
CA VAL A 21 -13.04 -21.56 24.08
C VAL A 21 -14.50 -21.09 24.01
N PRO A 22 -14.81 -19.84 23.64
CA PRO A 22 -16.20 -19.40 23.47
C PRO A 22 -16.95 -20.20 22.39
N VAL A 23 -16.29 -20.56 21.29
CA VAL A 23 -16.88 -21.39 20.22
C VAL A 23 -17.27 -22.77 20.77
N ASN A 24 -16.41 -23.37 21.60
CA ASN A 24 -16.71 -24.64 22.27
C ASN A 24 -17.91 -24.52 23.22
N TRP A 25 -18.01 -23.42 23.98
CA TRP A 25 -19.18 -23.17 24.83
C TRP A 25 -20.46 -23.01 24.03
N THR A 26 -20.40 -22.39 22.85
CA THR A 26 -21.55 -22.31 21.93
C THR A 26 -22.02 -23.71 21.53
N TYR A 27 -21.13 -24.63 21.18
CA TYR A 27 -21.53 -26.03 20.89
C TYR A 27 -22.25 -26.69 22.07
N ILE A 28 -21.73 -26.52 23.29
CA ILE A 28 -22.36 -27.06 24.50
C ILE A 28 -23.78 -26.50 24.67
N LEU A 29 -23.97 -25.19 24.46
CA LEU A 29 -25.28 -24.55 24.54
C LEU A 29 -26.26 -25.09 23.48
N VAL A 30 -25.79 -25.38 22.26
CA VAL A 30 -26.63 -25.97 21.21
C VAL A 30 -27.10 -27.38 21.59
N PHE A 31 -26.20 -28.22 22.11
CA PHE A 31 -26.57 -29.56 22.58
C PHE A 31 -27.49 -29.52 23.79
N GLU A 32 -27.29 -28.56 24.68
CA GLU A 32 -28.19 -28.33 25.82
C GLU A 32 -29.58 -27.86 25.36
N ALA A 33 -29.67 -26.95 24.39
CA ALA A 33 -30.93 -26.53 23.80
C ALA A 33 -31.68 -27.69 23.13
N ARG A 34 -30.94 -28.62 22.49
CA ARG A 34 -31.51 -29.86 21.95
C ARG A 34 -32.06 -30.77 23.05
N ARG A 35 -31.32 -30.96 24.16
CA ARG A 35 -31.79 -31.72 25.34
C ARG A 35 -33.04 -31.11 25.98
N ARG A 36 -33.11 -29.78 26.02
CA ARG A 36 -34.28 -29.02 26.52
C ARG A 36 -35.46 -29.02 25.54
N SER A 37 -35.37 -29.77 24.43
CA SER A 37 -36.39 -29.84 23.36
C SER A 37 -36.76 -28.49 22.75
N MET A 38 -35.90 -27.48 22.86
CA MET A 38 -36.08 -26.17 22.21
C MET A 38 -35.83 -26.26 20.69
N ILE A 39 -34.97 -27.20 20.26
CA ILE A 39 -34.73 -27.51 18.85
C ILE A 39 -35.51 -28.77 18.50
N THR A 40 -36.46 -28.64 17.58
CA THR A 40 -37.46 -29.68 17.23
C THR A 40 -36.84 -30.93 16.60
N SER A 41 -35.80 -30.78 15.78
CA SER A 41 -35.20 -31.88 14.99
C SER A 41 -33.68 -31.91 15.10
N ASP A 42 -33.11 -33.11 15.09
CA ASP A 42 -31.65 -33.33 15.06
C ASP A 42 -31.00 -32.77 13.79
N ILE A 43 -31.74 -32.72 12.69
CA ILE A 43 -31.27 -32.14 11.42
C ILE A 43 -31.01 -30.64 11.59
N MET A 44 -31.90 -29.93 12.28
CA MET A 44 -31.73 -28.49 12.54
C MET A 44 -30.56 -28.24 13.51
N CYS A 45 -30.38 -29.09 14.51
CA CYS A 45 -29.24 -29.05 15.40
C CYS A 45 -27.92 -29.21 14.62
N HIS A 46 -27.85 -30.18 13.71
CA HIS A 46 -26.68 -30.38 12.85
C HIS A 46 -26.40 -29.17 11.97
N LYS A 47 -27.44 -28.56 11.38
CA LYS A 47 -27.28 -27.35 10.57
C LYS A 47 -26.71 -26.18 11.37
N VAL A 48 -27.20 -25.94 12.59
CA VAL A 48 -26.65 -24.91 13.47
C VAL A 48 -25.18 -25.21 13.81
N CYS A 49 -24.85 -26.47 14.12
CA CYS A 49 -23.46 -26.88 14.34
C CYS A 49 -22.58 -26.64 13.12
N ASP A 50 -23.07 -26.88 11.90
CA ASP A 50 -22.31 -26.63 10.67
C ASP A 50 -22.02 -25.14 10.47
N GLU A 51 -22.99 -24.25 10.72
CA GLU A 51 -22.76 -22.80 10.65
C GLU A 51 -21.72 -22.33 11.70
N ILE A 52 -21.74 -22.90 12.91
CA ILE A 52 -20.71 -22.62 13.92
C ILE A 52 -19.33 -23.12 13.47
N LYS A 53 -19.27 -24.28 12.78
CA LYS A 53 -18.00 -24.78 12.20
C LYS A 53 -17.48 -23.84 11.12
N VAL A 54 -18.35 -23.31 10.27
CA VAL A 54 -17.98 -22.34 9.22
C VAL A 54 -17.43 -21.07 9.86
N PHE A 55 -18.12 -20.50 10.85
CA PHE A 55 -17.64 -19.33 11.59
C PHE A 55 -16.26 -19.55 12.21
N ARG A 56 -16.08 -20.68 12.92
CA ARG A 56 -14.79 -21.05 13.53
C ARG A 56 -13.68 -21.17 12.48
N THR A 57 -13.98 -21.75 11.33
CA THR A 57 -12.98 -21.96 10.26
C THR A 57 -12.55 -20.64 9.64
N ASN A 58 -13.48 -19.69 9.45
CA ASN A 58 -13.16 -18.35 8.99
C ASN A 58 -12.30 -17.58 10.02
N LEU A 59 -12.61 -17.72 11.32
CA LEU A 59 -11.79 -17.14 12.39
C LEU A 59 -10.38 -17.74 12.41
N GLN A 60 -10.26 -19.07 12.26
CA GLN A 60 -8.97 -19.75 12.15
C GLN A 60 -8.15 -19.25 10.96
N TYR A 61 -8.80 -19.01 9.82
CA TYR A 61 -8.14 -18.47 8.63
C TYR A 61 -7.56 -17.07 8.90
N LEU A 62 -8.30 -16.23 9.63
CA LEU A 62 -7.81 -14.91 10.07
C LEU A 62 -6.59 -15.04 11.01
N CYS A 63 -6.65 -15.91 12.02
CA CYS A 63 -5.53 -16.15 12.92
C CYS A 63 -4.30 -16.72 12.19
N ASN A 64 -4.49 -17.54 11.15
CA ASN A 64 -3.38 -18.07 10.36
C ASN A 64 -2.66 -16.97 9.55
N PHE A 65 -3.37 -15.95 9.07
CA PHE A 65 -2.74 -14.81 8.40
C PHE A 65 -1.90 -13.96 9.35
N ASP A 66 -2.33 -13.84 10.61
CA ASP A 66 -1.56 -13.13 11.63
C ASP A 66 -0.37 -13.96 12.13
N TRP A 67 -0.56 -15.28 12.28
CA TRP A 67 0.45 -16.20 12.78
C TRP A 67 1.69 -16.30 11.88
N VAL A 68 1.52 -16.24 10.56
CA VAL A 68 2.62 -16.35 9.59
C VAL A 68 2.83 -15.02 8.89
N PRO A 69 3.66 -14.12 9.46
CA PRO A 69 4.00 -12.89 8.77
C PRO A 69 4.88 -13.18 7.55
N ILE A 70 4.72 -12.37 6.51
CA ILE A 70 5.59 -12.43 5.32
C ILE A 70 7.04 -12.21 5.78
N PRO A 71 8.01 -13.02 5.31
CA PRO A 71 9.38 -12.90 5.79
C PRO A 71 9.91 -11.48 5.59
N LEU A 72 10.48 -10.92 6.65
CA LEU A 72 10.90 -9.52 6.72
C LEU A 72 11.85 -9.11 5.59
N VAL A 73 12.59 -10.08 5.05
CA VAL A 73 13.51 -9.89 3.92
C VAL A 73 12.79 -9.42 2.64
N TYR A 74 11.54 -9.83 2.39
CA TYR A 74 10.85 -9.49 1.14
C TYR A 74 10.59 -7.98 0.98
N PRO A 75 9.91 -7.29 1.93
CA PRO A 75 9.76 -5.84 1.85
C PRO A 75 11.10 -5.09 1.87
N GLN A 76 12.08 -5.60 2.63
CA GLN A 76 13.40 -4.99 2.75
C GLN A 76 14.16 -5.00 1.41
N VAL A 77 14.18 -6.13 0.70
CA VAL A 77 14.86 -6.25 -0.60
C VAL A 77 14.20 -5.36 -1.64
N ILE A 78 12.86 -5.33 -1.70
CA ILE A 78 12.13 -4.47 -2.65
C ILE A 78 12.46 -3.00 -2.39
N GLN A 79 12.43 -2.56 -1.12
CA GLN A 79 12.75 -1.18 -0.78
C GLN A 79 14.20 -0.82 -1.09
N LEU A 80 15.13 -1.74 -0.83
CA LEU A 80 16.55 -1.56 -1.13
C LEU A 80 16.79 -1.42 -2.64
N VAL A 81 16.15 -2.23 -3.47
CA VAL A 81 16.26 -2.14 -4.93
C VAL A 81 15.72 -0.81 -5.46
N VAL A 82 14.55 -0.38 -4.98
CA VAL A 82 13.95 0.89 -5.39
C VAL A 82 14.83 2.07 -4.97
N TYR A 83 15.34 2.07 -3.74
CA TYR A 83 16.24 3.12 -3.26
C TYR A 83 17.58 3.13 -3.98
N PHE A 84 18.16 1.96 -4.26
CA PHE A 84 19.42 1.87 -5.00
C PHE A 84 19.26 2.38 -6.44
N TYR A 85 18.16 2.03 -7.12
CA TYR A 85 17.83 2.56 -8.44
C TYR A 85 17.77 4.09 -8.45
N PHE A 86 17.09 4.69 -7.46
CA PHE A 86 17.01 6.15 -7.37
C PHE A 86 18.32 6.81 -6.94
N ALA A 87 19.12 6.18 -6.08
CA ALA A 87 20.44 6.66 -5.72
C ALA A 87 21.36 6.76 -6.95
N LEU A 88 21.34 5.75 -7.82
CA LEU A 88 22.06 5.78 -9.10
C LEU A 88 21.50 6.84 -10.07
N CYS A 89 20.19 6.99 -10.15
CA CYS A 89 19.57 8.03 -10.99
C CYS A 89 19.92 9.44 -10.51
N LEU A 90 20.05 9.65 -9.19
CA LEU A 90 20.40 10.95 -8.62
C LEU A 90 21.81 11.36 -9.02
N ILE A 91 22.77 10.43 -9.08
CA ILE A 91 24.15 10.71 -9.51
C ILE A 91 24.23 10.79 -11.04
N SER A 92 23.61 9.85 -11.75
CA SER A 92 23.77 9.71 -13.21
C SER A 92 23.04 10.78 -14.01
N ARG A 93 21.95 11.34 -13.46
CA ARG A 93 21.13 12.37 -14.12
C ARG A 93 21.39 13.77 -13.58
N GLN A 94 22.48 13.97 -12.83
CA GLN A 94 22.94 15.31 -12.48
C GLN A 94 23.40 16.04 -13.74
N PRO A 95 22.79 17.19 -14.09
CA PRO A 95 23.24 17.97 -15.21
C PRO A 95 24.58 18.60 -14.82
N ILE A 96 25.63 18.23 -15.55
CA ILE A 96 26.94 18.83 -15.38
C ILE A 96 26.81 20.26 -15.89
N ILE A 97 26.98 21.23 -14.98
CA ILE A 97 27.09 22.64 -15.32
C ILE A 97 28.31 22.77 -16.23
N ARG A 98 28.07 22.74 -17.54
CA ARG A 98 29.03 23.30 -18.48
C ARG A 98 28.92 24.81 -18.28
N ASN A 99 29.96 25.39 -17.69
CA ASN A 99 30.20 26.82 -17.84
C ASN A 99 30.28 27.06 -19.36
N CYS A 100 29.17 27.46 -19.97
CA CYS A 100 29.25 28.19 -21.21
C CYS A 100 29.82 29.53 -20.78
N ASP A 101 31.10 29.76 -21.08
CA ASP A 101 31.78 31.00 -20.71
C ASP A 101 30.89 32.20 -21.04
N PRO A 102 30.65 33.12 -20.09
CA PRO A 102 29.89 34.36 -20.36
C PRO A 102 30.57 35.29 -21.36
N LEU A 103 31.75 34.93 -21.87
CA LEU A 103 32.56 35.81 -22.70
C LEU A 103 32.15 35.84 -24.18
N THR A 104 31.14 35.08 -24.60
CA THR A 104 30.60 35.22 -25.96
C THR A 104 29.39 36.15 -26.09
N SER A 105 28.71 36.58 -25.01
CA SER A 105 27.57 37.51 -25.16
C SER A 105 27.98 38.97 -25.36
N ILE A 106 29.17 39.39 -24.89
CA ILE A 106 29.60 40.80 -24.99
C ILE A 106 30.30 41.10 -26.33
N SER A 107 30.82 40.09 -27.03
CA SER A 107 31.56 40.29 -28.30
C SER A 107 30.73 40.05 -29.56
N THR A 108 29.61 39.31 -29.49
CA THR A 108 28.83 38.95 -30.69
C THR A 108 27.78 39.98 -31.09
N GLU A 109 27.32 40.88 -30.21
CA GLU A 109 26.35 41.92 -30.62
C GLU A 109 26.96 42.94 -31.59
N ASN A 110 28.22 43.34 -31.38
CA ASN A 110 28.87 44.32 -32.27
C ASN A 110 29.28 43.72 -33.64
N ILE A 111 29.55 42.42 -33.71
CA ILE A 111 30.04 41.78 -34.95
C ILE A 111 28.87 41.25 -35.81
N THR A 112 27.72 40.94 -35.21
CA THR A 112 26.54 40.45 -35.94
C THR A 112 25.83 41.55 -36.75
N GLU A 113 25.92 42.82 -36.34
CA GLU A 113 25.39 43.92 -37.15
C GLU A 113 26.24 44.19 -38.40
N GLU A 114 27.57 44.15 -38.30
CA GLU A 114 28.44 44.36 -39.47
C GLU A 114 28.35 43.20 -40.48
N LEU A 115 28.28 41.95 -40.01
CA LEU A 115 28.19 40.77 -40.87
C LEU A 115 26.79 40.52 -41.46
N ARG A 116 25.72 41.09 -40.89
CA ARG A 116 24.35 41.02 -41.45
C ARG A 116 24.20 41.82 -42.75
N SER A 117 25.04 42.84 -42.97
CA SER A 117 25.04 43.63 -44.21
C SER A 117 25.71 42.93 -45.39
N PHE A 118 26.59 41.94 -45.13
CA PHE A 118 27.55 41.51 -46.14
C PHE A 118 27.26 40.17 -46.82
N ASN A 119 26.35 39.30 -46.34
CA ASN A 119 26.09 38.06 -47.09
C ASN A 119 24.73 37.36 -46.86
N SER A 120 23.68 37.85 -47.52
CA SER A 120 22.40 37.13 -47.67
C SER A 120 22.48 35.88 -48.57
N THR A 121 23.61 35.62 -49.23
CA THR A 121 23.70 34.59 -50.28
C THR A 121 24.60 33.41 -49.88
N VAL A 122 25.47 33.56 -48.87
CA VAL A 122 26.35 32.47 -48.41
C VAL A 122 25.76 31.67 -47.23
N LEU A 123 24.78 32.23 -46.50
CA LEU A 123 24.17 31.57 -45.34
C LEU A 123 23.32 30.33 -45.71
N SER A 124 22.90 30.17 -46.97
CA SER A 124 22.15 28.99 -47.42
C SER A 124 23.03 27.82 -47.86
N THR A 125 24.36 28.01 -47.97
CA THR A 125 25.28 26.98 -48.48
C THR A 125 26.09 26.30 -47.37
N ILE A 126 26.21 26.92 -46.19
CA ILE A 126 27.01 26.40 -45.08
C ILE A 126 26.11 26.16 -43.87
N THR A 127 25.26 25.14 -43.93
CA THR A 127 24.68 24.57 -42.71
C THR A 127 24.47 23.08 -42.88
N PRO A 128 25.51 22.30 -42.54
CA PRO A 128 25.21 21.07 -41.82
C PRO A 128 26.26 20.84 -40.73
N THR A 129 26.27 21.61 -39.63
CA THR A 129 26.96 21.21 -38.37
C THR A 129 26.79 22.17 -37.16
N LEU A 130 26.07 23.28 -37.23
CA LEU A 130 25.88 24.12 -36.03
C LEU A 130 24.70 23.60 -35.19
N PRO A 131 24.90 23.30 -33.89
CA PRO A 131 23.83 22.84 -33.01
C PRO A 131 22.79 23.95 -32.90
N ASN A 132 21.52 23.57 -33.08
CA ASN A 132 20.38 24.45 -33.16
C ASN A 132 20.26 25.28 -31.85
N VAL A 133 19.98 26.58 -31.97
CA VAL A 133 19.78 27.47 -30.80
C VAL A 133 18.62 26.97 -29.92
N ASP A 134 17.64 26.30 -30.51
CA ASP A 134 16.54 25.64 -29.80
C ASP A 134 17.00 24.50 -28.89
N ASP A 135 18.06 23.76 -29.27
CA ASP A 135 18.62 22.67 -28.47
C ASP A 135 19.36 23.21 -27.23
N ARG A 136 19.84 24.46 -27.27
CA ARG A 136 20.52 25.10 -26.12
C ARG A 136 19.54 25.51 -25.04
N VAL A 137 18.38 26.07 -25.41
CA VAL A 137 17.32 26.45 -24.45
C VAL A 137 16.72 25.22 -23.77
N LYS A 138 16.61 24.10 -24.51
CA LYS A 138 16.17 22.82 -23.96
C LYS A 138 17.14 22.27 -22.89
N CYS A 139 18.44 22.48 -23.08
CA CYS A 139 19.47 22.10 -22.11
C CYS A 139 19.36 22.89 -20.79
N ASP A 140 19.00 24.17 -20.84
CA ASP A 140 18.88 25.01 -19.64
C ASP A 140 17.68 24.61 -18.75
N PHE A 141 16.54 24.28 -19.38
CA PHE A 141 15.33 23.87 -18.66
C PHE A 141 15.42 22.44 -18.08
N ASP A 142 16.01 21.49 -18.81
CA ASP A 142 16.27 20.12 -18.29
C ASP A 142 17.40 20.10 -17.24
N THR A 143 18.23 21.14 -17.19
CA THR A 143 19.34 21.28 -16.22
C THR A 143 18.87 21.75 -14.84
N TYR A 144 17.77 22.51 -14.75
CA TYR A 144 17.34 23.04 -13.47
C TYR A 144 16.51 22.03 -12.67
N ILE A 145 15.58 21.30 -13.31
CA ILE A 145 14.69 20.34 -12.63
C ILE A 145 14.48 19.09 -13.51
N PRO A 146 14.91 17.90 -13.08
CA PRO A 146 14.74 16.65 -13.84
C PRO A 146 13.30 16.11 -13.71
N TRP A 147 12.35 16.75 -14.41
CA TRP A 147 10.91 16.43 -14.34
C TRP A 147 10.58 14.96 -14.63
N MET A 148 11.24 14.36 -15.63
CA MET A 148 11.01 12.95 -15.98
C MET A 148 11.42 11.99 -14.84
N THR A 149 12.49 12.31 -14.11
CA THR A 149 12.93 11.50 -12.95
C THR A 149 11.97 11.65 -11.77
N MET A 150 11.37 12.83 -11.59
CA MET A 150 10.35 13.07 -10.57
C MET A 150 9.08 12.26 -10.81
N ILE A 151 8.61 12.20 -12.06
CA ILE A 151 7.46 11.36 -12.41
C ILE A 151 7.78 9.88 -12.17
N GLN A 152 8.95 9.41 -12.63
CA GLN A 152 9.39 8.03 -12.38
C GLN A 152 9.47 7.71 -10.89
N PHE A 153 9.96 8.64 -10.08
CA PHE A 153 9.97 8.52 -8.62
C PHE A 153 8.57 8.31 -8.04
N LEU A 154 7.61 9.15 -8.42
CA LEU A 154 6.23 9.04 -7.94
C LEU A 154 5.60 7.70 -8.31
N PHE A 155 5.81 7.21 -9.53
CA PHE A 155 5.27 5.91 -9.95
C PHE A 155 5.90 4.73 -9.19
N TYR A 156 7.24 4.65 -9.12
CA TYR A 156 7.89 3.50 -8.46
C TYR A 156 7.75 3.52 -6.94
N VAL A 157 7.92 4.68 -6.31
CA VAL A 157 7.75 4.81 -4.86
C VAL A 157 6.26 4.72 -4.49
N GLY A 158 5.38 5.36 -5.25
CA GLY A 158 3.93 5.26 -5.05
C GLY A 158 3.44 3.82 -5.15
N TRP A 159 3.81 3.10 -6.20
CA TRP A 159 3.47 1.69 -6.37
C TRP A 159 3.97 0.82 -5.21
N THR A 160 5.22 1.00 -4.80
CA THR A 160 5.82 0.25 -3.69
C THR A 160 5.13 0.57 -2.36
N LYS A 161 4.79 1.84 -2.12
CA LYS A 161 4.08 2.28 -0.91
C LYS A 161 2.67 1.72 -0.85
N SER A 162 1.93 1.71 -1.96
CA SER A 162 0.61 1.07 -2.04
C SER A 162 0.69 -0.44 -1.74
N ALA A 163 1.70 -1.13 -2.27
CA ALA A 163 1.91 -2.56 -1.99
C ALA A 163 2.25 -2.83 -0.52
N ILE A 164 3.05 -1.96 0.11
CA ILE A 164 3.40 -2.08 1.55
C ILE A 164 2.18 -1.82 2.43
N ALA A 165 1.35 -0.83 2.10
CA ALA A 165 0.13 -0.53 2.85
C ALA A 165 -0.83 -1.73 2.88
N LEU A 166 -0.93 -2.46 1.77
CA LEU A 166 -1.76 -3.66 1.67
C LEU A 166 -1.15 -4.91 2.34
N LEU A 167 0.10 -4.85 2.78
CA LEU A 167 0.79 -5.99 3.39
C LEU A 167 0.21 -6.36 4.77
N ASN A 168 -0.27 -5.35 5.51
CA ASN A 168 -0.93 -5.54 6.80
C ASN A 168 -2.27 -4.78 6.83
N PRO A 169 -3.32 -5.34 6.21
CA PRO A 169 -4.61 -4.68 6.11
C PRO A 169 -5.39 -4.67 7.44
N LEU A 170 -4.92 -5.39 8.47
CA LEU A 170 -5.51 -5.39 9.83
C LEU A 170 -4.80 -4.39 10.76
N GLY A 171 -3.80 -3.67 10.27
CA GLY A 171 -3.11 -2.64 11.04
C GLY A 171 -4.02 -1.47 11.40
N THR A 172 -3.60 -0.67 12.37
CA THR A 172 -4.31 0.56 12.80
C THR A 172 -4.10 1.73 11.84
N GLY A 173 -3.71 1.47 10.59
CA GLY A 173 -3.56 2.49 9.56
C GLY A 173 -4.93 2.95 9.05
N ASP A 174 -4.97 4.15 8.46
CA ASP A 174 -6.19 4.73 7.86
C ASP A 174 -6.76 3.86 6.72
N ASP A 175 -5.90 3.10 6.03
CA ASP A 175 -6.27 2.18 4.96
C ASP A 175 -6.64 0.76 5.46
N GLY A 176 -6.60 0.53 6.77
CA GLY A 176 -6.88 -0.76 7.40
C GLY A 176 -8.38 -1.10 7.41
N PHE A 177 -8.70 -2.37 7.61
CA PHE A 177 -10.08 -2.77 7.86
C PHE A 177 -10.58 -2.19 9.19
N GLU A 178 -11.79 -1.63 9.15
CA GLU A 178 -12.52 -1.14 10.32
C GLU A 178 -13.09 -2.30 11.15
N CYS A 179 -12.22 -3.11 11.74
CA CYS A 179 -12.60 -4.30 12.51
C CYS A 179 -13.50 -3.97 13.71
N ASN A 180 -13.24 -2.85 14.39
CA ASN A 180 -14.04 -2.38 15.52
C ASN A 180 -15.49 -2.10 15.09
N PHE A 181 -15.66 -1.37 13.98
CA PHE A 181 -16.97 -1.09 13.41
C PHE A 181 -17.71 -2.37 13.01
N LEU A 182 -17.03 -3.31 12.34
CA LEU A 182 -17.64 -4.57 11.94
C LEU A 182 -18.07 -5.42 13.15
N LEU A 183 -17.26 -5.46 14.20
CA LEU A 183 -17.56 -6.18 15.43
C LEU A 183 -18.80 -5.59 16.12
N GLU A 184 -18.83 -4.27 16.31
CA GLU A 184 -19.97 -3.57 16.92
C GLU A 184 -21.25 -3.75 16.11
N LYS A 185 -21.16 -3.62 14.78
CA LYS A 185 -22.29 -3.84 13.88
C LYS A 185 -22.85 -5.25 14.01
N ASN A 186 -21.99 -6.26 13.97
CA ASN A 186 -22.42 -7.66 14.09
C ASN A 186 -23.03 -7.96 15.46
N LEU A 187 -22.46 -7.42 16.54
CA LEU A 187 -22.99 -7.58 17.89
C LEU A 187 -24.39 -6.96 18.02
N LYS A 188 -24.56 -5.72 17.54
CA LYS A 188 -25.84 -4.99 17.60
C LYS A 188 -26.92 -5.68 16.77
N VAL A 189 -26.59 -6.10 15.56
CA VAL A 189 -27.53 -6.82 14.67
C VAL A 189 -27.94 -8.16 15.29
N SER A 190 -27.00 -8.92 15.87
CA SER A 190 -27.31 -10.18 16.55
C SER A 190 -28.28 -9.98 17.73
N PHE A 191 -28.06 -8.95 18.57
CA PHE A 191 -28.98 -8.64 19.66
C PHE A 191 -30.33 -8.15 19.19
N LEU A 192 -30.37 -7.36 18.12
CA LEU A 192 -31.63 -6.86 17.54
C LEU A 192 -32.47 -8.02 17.00
N PHE A 193 -31.90 -8.96 16.26
CA PHE A 193 -32.62 -10.16 15.80
C PHE A 193 -33.16 -10.99 16.97
N HIS A 194 -32.39 -11.15 18.05
CA HIS A 194 -32.85 -11.87 19.24
C HIS A 194 -33.98 -11.13 19.97
N SER A 195 -33.90 -9.80 20.08
CA SER A 195 -34.88 -9.00 20.80
C SER A 195 -36.16 -8.76 20.01
N SER A 196 -36.10 -8.71 18.68
CA SER A 196 -37.27 -8.51 17.81
C SER A 196 -38.00 -9.81 17.48
N GLY A 197 -37.40 -10.98 17.74
CA GLY A 197 -38.01 -12.29 17.56
C GLY A 197 -38.81 -12.81 18.76
N LYS A 198 -39.01 -11.99 19.79
CA LYS A 198 -39.90 -12.23 20.94
C LYS A 198 -41.09 -11.28 20.86
#